data_AF-A0A379WVN5-F1
#
_entry.id   AF-A0A379WVN5-F1
#
_cell.length_a   1.000
_cell.length_b   1.000
_cell.length_c   1.000
_cell.angle_alpha   90.00
_cell.angle_beta   90.00
_cell.angle_gamma   90.00
#
_symmetry.space_group_name_H-M   'P 1'
#
loop_
_entity.id
_entity.type
_entity.pdbx_description
1 polymer ?
#
loop_
_entity_poly.entity_id
_entity_poly.type
_entity_poly.pdbx_seq_one_letter_code
_entity_poly.pdbx_strand_id
1 'polypeptide(L)'
;MLNTGSLGGLLTFRSQDLDQTRNTLGQLALAFADAFNAQHTKGYDADGNKGKDFFSIGSPVVYSNSNNADKTVSLTAKVVDSTKVQATDYKMF
;
A
#
# COMPACT_ATOMS: atom_id res chain seq x y z
N MET A 1 19.27 -13.11 -20.71
CA MET A 1 18.74 -13.77 -19.51
C MET A 1 19.46 -13.17 -18.31
N LEU A 2 18.73 -12.51 -17.40
CA LEU A 2 19.31 -11.85 -16.22
C LEU A 2 19.03 -12.64 -14.92
N ASN A 3 18.57 -13.89 -15.03
CA ASN A 3 18.10 -14.72 -13.92
C ASN A 3 19.13 -15.77 -13.44
N THR A 4 20.40 -15.64 -13.83
CA THR A 4 21.46 -16.59 -13.48
C THR A 4 22.54 -15.95 -12.61
N GLY A 5 23.27 -16.76 -11.85
CA GLY A 5 24.32 -16.29 -10.95
C GLY A 5 23.80 -15.42 -9.80
N SER A 6 24.71 -14.77 -9.08
CA SER A 6 24.36 -13.92 -7.92
C SER A 6 23.45 -12.76 -8.31
N LEU A 7 23.63 -12.16 -9.48
CA LEU A 7 22.75 -11.10 -9.98
C LEU A 7 21.31 -11.59 -10.17
N GLY A 8 21.13 -12.75 -10.80
CA GLY A 8 19.81 -13.37 -10.95
C GLY A 8 19.18 -13.70 -9.61
N GLY A 9 19.96 -14.23 -8.66
CA GLY A 9 19.49 -14.51 -7.30
C GLY A 9 18.98 -13.25 -6.59
N LEU A 10 19.70 -12.13 -6.68
CA LEU A 10 19.26 -10.85 -6.09
C LEU A 10 17.99 -10.32 -6.73
N LEU A 11 17.84 -10.45 -8.06
CA LEU A 11 16.63 -10.00 -8.77
C LEU A 11 15.40 -10.86 -8.39
N THR A 12 15.58 -12.18 -8.29
CA THR A 12 14.53 -13.11 -7.84
C THR A 12 14.13 -12.79 -6.39
N PHE A 13 15.10 -12.72 -5.47
CA PHE A 13 14.83 -12.39 -4.06
C PHE A 13 14.06 -11.07 -3.93
N ARG A 14 14.50 -10.02 -4.65
CA ARG A 14 13.81 -8.73 -4.61
C ARG A 14 12.36 -8.85 -5.07
N SER A 15 12.13 -9.42 -6.25
CA SER A 15 10.80 -9.42 -6.90
C SER A 15 9.81 -10.45 -6.35
N GLN A 16 10.29 -11.56 -5.77
CA GLN A 16 9.43 -12.63 -5.27
C GLN A 16 9.27 -12.56 -3.75
N ASP A 17 10.37 -12.37 -3.01
CA ASP A 17 10.35 -12.49 -1.56
C ASP A 17 10.19 -11.13 -0.91
N LEU A 18 11.06 -10.18 -1.25
CA LEU A 18 11.12 -8.88 -0.57
C LEU A 18 9.89 -8.02 -0.90
N ASP A 19 9.54 -7.89 -2.18
CA ASP A 19 8.37 -7.09 -2.59
C ASP A 19 7.08 -7.68 -2.02
N GLN A 20 6.90 -9.01 -2.06
CA GLN A 20 5.74 -9.65 -1.43
C GLN A 20 5.71 -9.45 0.08
N THR A 21 6.84 -9.58 0.78
CA THR A 21 6.92 -9.37 2.23
C THR A 21 6.52 -7.95 2.59
N ARG A 22 7.02 -6.95 1.85
CA ARG A 22 6.67 -5.55 2.05
C ARG A 22 5.19 -5.29 1.81
N ASN A 23 4.62 -5.87 0.76
CA ASN A 23 3.20 -5.72 0.43
C ASN A 23 2.29 -6.36 1.49
N THR A 24 2.64 -7.55 1.99
CA THR A 24 1.90 -8.20 3.07
C THR A 24 1.93 -7.39 4.37
N LEU A 25 3.11 -6.87 4.74
CA LEU A 25 3.23 -6.02 5.93
C LEU A 25 2.46 -4.70 5.78
N GLY A 26 2.53 -4.08 4.60
CA GLY A 26 1.78 -2.86 4.29
C GLY A 26 0.27 -3.07 4.34
N GLN A 27 -0.23 -4.18 3.79
CA GLN A 27 -1.65 -4.55 3.85
C GLN A 27 -2.13 -4.73 5.30
N LEU A 28 -1.33 -5.41 6.14
CA LEU A 28 -1.64 -5.58 7.56
C LEU A 28 -1.71 -4.23 8.28
N ALA A 29 -0.70 -3.37 8.08
CA ALA A 29 -0.66 -2.05 8.70
C ALA A 29 -1.86 -1.18 8.29
N LEU A 30 -2.24 -1.20 7.01
CA LEU A 30 -3.41 -0.49 6.50
C LEU A 30 -4.71 -1.01 7.11
N ALA A 31 -4.95 -2.32 7.06
CA ALA A 31 -6.16 -2.92 7.60
C ALA A 31 -6.30 -2.66 9.10
N PHE A 32 -5.20 -2.74 9.85
CA PHE A 32 -5.18 -2.44 11.27
C PHE A 32 -5.51 -0.97 11.56
N ALA A 33 -4.80 -0.04 10.93
CA ALA A 33 -4.99 1.40 11.16
C ALA A 33 -6.41 1.83 10.84
N ASP A 34 -6.94 1.41 9.68
CA ASP A 34 -8.29 1.76 9.25
C ASP A 34 -9.36 1.13 10.15
N ALA A 35 -9.24 -0.14 10.51
CA ALA A 35 -10.22 -0.80 11.38
C ALA A 35 -10.26 -0.16 12.77
N PHE A 36 -9.09 0.18 13.33
CA PHE A 36 -9.00 0.86 14.60
C PHE A 36 -9.60 2.26 14.53
N ASN A 37 -9.24 3.05 13.52
CA ASN A 37 -9.78 4.40 13.30
C ASN A 37 -11.30 4.39 13.10
N ALA A 38 -11.81 3.45 12.30
CA ALA A 38 -13.23 3.29 12.04
C ALA A 38 -14.02 2.95 13.31
N GLN A 39 -13.42 2.24 14.27
CA GLN A 39 -14.04 1.97 15.56
C GLN A 39 -13.88 3.14 16.53
N HIS A 40 -12.69 3.75 16.60
CA HIS A 40 -12.38 4.83 17.53
C HIS A 40 -13.22 6.09 17.26
N THR A 41 -13.44 6.45 15.99
CA THR A 41 -14.26 7.60 15.59
C THR A 41 -15.76 7.46 15.89
N LYS A 42 -16.23 6.26 16.24
CA LYS A 42 -17.59 5.99 16.70
C LYS A 42 -17.74 6.16 18.23
N GLY A 43 -16.62 6.29 18.95
CA GLY A 43 -16.61 6.49 20.40
C GLY A 43 -16.54 7.96 20.81
N TYR A 44 -16.45 8.15 22.13
CA TYR A 44 -16.20 9.42 22.78
C TYR A 44 -14.99 9.28 23.71
N ASP A 45 -14.21 10.34 23.87
CA ASP A 45 -13.12 10.40 24.83
C ASP A 45 -13.61 10.64 26.26
N ALA A 46 -12.67 10.75 27.21
CA ALA A 46 -12.97 10.95 28.63
C ALA A 46 -13.71 12.28 28.93
N ASP A 47 -13.57 13.28 28.04
CA ASP A 47 -14.20 14.59 28.16
C ASP A 47 -15.56 14.63 27.42
N GLY A 48 -15.98 13.51 26.82
CA GLY A 48 -17.21 13.40 26.05
C GLY A 48 -17.11 13.97 24.64
N ASN A 49 -15.91 14.25 24.13
CA ASN A 49 -15.74 14.67 22.74
C ASN A 49 -15.68 13.46 21.81
N LYS A 50 -16.16 13.61 20.57
CA LYS A 50 -16.16 12.53 19.58
C LYS A 50 -14.74 12.10 19.23
N GLY A 51 -14.51 10.79 19.15
CA GLY A 51 -13.24 10.21 18.73
C GLY A 51 -12.84 10.64 17.31
N LYS A 52 -11.52 10.71 17.08
CA LYS A 52 -10.90 11.04 15.78
C LYS A 52 -10.08 9.86 15.26
N ASP A 53 -9.48 9.98 14.09
CA ASP A 53 -8.50 8.99 13.65
C ASP A 53 -7.34 8.91 14.65
N PHE A 54 -7.02 7.70 15.07
CA PHE A 54 -5.97 7.42 16.05
C PHE A 54 -4.62 7.23 15.36
N PHE A 55 -4.62 6.55 14.20
CA PHE A 55 -3.45 6.28 13.39
C PHE A 55 -3.50 7.05 12.07
N SER A 56 -2.33 7.46 11.58
CA SER A 56 -2.13 7.89 10.20
C SER A 56 -1.50 6.75 9.40
N ILE A 57 -1.94 6.55 8.16
CA ILE A 57 -1.37 5.57 7.24
C ILE A 57 -1.07 6.20 5.88
N GLY A 58 -0.02 5.70 5.21
CA GLY A 58 0.38 6.17 3.89
C GLY A 58 -0.69 5.93 2.82
N SER A 59 -0.74 6.81 1.82
CA SER A 59 -1.61 6.67 0.65
C SER A 59 -0.93 5.87 -0.47
N PRO A 60 -1.70 5.28 -1.41
CA PRO A 60 -1.14 4.62 -2.58
C PRO A 60 -0.25 5.55 -3.41
N VAL A 61 0.85 5.01 -3.94
CA VAL A 61 1.75 5.70 -4.88
C VAL A 61 1.64 5.03 -6.24
N VAL A 62 1.55 5.83 -7.30
CA VAL A 62 1.49 5.33 -8.68
C VAL A 62 2.63 5.92 -9.48
N TYR A 63 3.36 5.06 -10.20
CA TYR A 63 4.47 5.46 -11.05
C TYR A 63 4.08 5.35 -12.53
N SER A 64 4.09 6.49 -13.24
CA SER A 64 3.91 6.48 -14.70
C SER A 64 5.12 5.84 -15.36
N ASN A 65 4.88 4.89 -16.28
CA ASN A 65 5.96 4.24 -16.99
C ASN A 65 6.69 5.26 -17.88
N SER A 66 8.03 5.28 -17.83
CA SER A 66 8.84 6.18 -18.63
C SER A 66 8.72 5.93 -20.14
N ASN A 67 8.06 4.86 -20.58
CA ASN A 67 7.74 4.59 -21.99
C ASN A 67 6.33 5.05 -22.43
N ASN A 68 5.51 5.61 -21.54
CA ASN A 68 4.20 6.15 -21.92
C ASN A 68 4.34 7.28 -22.95
N ALA A 69 3.41 7.38 -23.90
CA ALA A 69 3.50 8.37 -24.98
C ALA A 69 3.62 9.81 -24.45
N ASP A 70 2.77 10.17 -23.49
CA ASP A 70 2.82 11.44 -22.77
C ASP A 70 3.37 11.23 -21.35
N LYS A 71 4.44 11.96 -21.00
CA LYS A 71 5.12 11.87 -19.69
C LYS A 71 4.40 12.67 -18.59
N THR A 72 3.47 13.54 -18.97
CA THR A 72 2.72 14.39 -18.04
C THR A 72 1.48 13.68 -17.49
N VAL A 73 1.05 12.59 -18.11
CA VAL A 73 -0.09 11.79 -17.65
C VAL A 73 0.31 11.02 -16.38
N SER A 74 -0.47 11.21 -15.32
CA SER A 74 -0.33 10.53 -14.04
C SER A 74 -1.66 9.98 -13.55
N LEU A 75 -1.62 8.85 -12.84
CA LEU A 75 -2.78 8.28 -12.16
C LEU A 75 -2.66 8.48 -10.66
N THR A 76 -3.81 8.52 -9.98
CA THR A 76 -3.89 8.52 -8.52
C THR A 76 -4.82 7.40 -8.06
N ALA A 77 -4.51 6.79 -6.92
CA ALA A 77 -5.37 5.79 -6.30
C ALA A 77 -5.72 6.21 -4.86
N LYS A 78 -6.93 5.87 -4.43
CA LYS A 78 -7.41 6.10 -3.07
C LYS A 78 -8.00 4.81 -2.53
N VAL A 79 -7.66 4.48 -1.29
CA VAL A 79 -8.30 3.38 -0.57
C VAL A 79 -9.71 3.81 -0.17
N VAL A 80 -10.70 3.04 -0.60
CA VAL A 80 -12.13 3.24 -0.26
C VAL A 80 -12.66 2.15 0.67
N ASP A 81 -12.01 0.99 0.67
CA ASP A 81 -12.32 -0.17 1.52
C ASP A 81 -11.02 -0.93 1.76
N SER A 82 -10.41 -0.73 2.92
CA SER A 82 -9.13 -1.39 3.28
C SER A 82 -9.25 -2.89 3.42
N THR A 83 -10.43 -3.43 3.65
CA THR A 83 -10.64 -4.89 3.77
C THR A 83 -10.47 -5.61 2.43
N LYS A 84 -10.55 -4.87 1.31
CA LYS A 84 -10.39 -5.40 -0.05
C LYS A 84 -9.04 -5.07 -0.69
N VAL A 85 -8.20 -4.27 -0.03
CA VAL A 85 -6.85 -4.00 -0.51
C VAL A 85 -6.06 -5.30 -0.45
N GLN A 86 -5.33 -5.62 -1.51
CA GLN A 86 -4.53 -6.84 -1.60
C GLN A 86 -3.05 -6.53 -1.35
N ALA A 87 -2.30 -7.52 -0.86
CA ALA A 87 -0.85 -7.47 -0.74
C ALA A 87 -0.14 -7.70 -2.08
N THR A 88 -0.42 -6.85 -3.09
CA THR A 88 0.22 -6.90 -4.40
C THR A 88 0.34 -5.51 -5.00
N ASP A 89 1.37 -5.34 -5.84
CA ASP A 89 1.44 -4.23 -6.77
C ASP A 89 0.63 -4.54 -8.04
N TYR A 90 0.24 -3.49 -8.75
CA TYR A 90 -0.54 -3.59 -9.98
C TYR A 90 0.19 -2.92 -11.15
N LYS A 91 0.21 -3.61 -12.29
CA LYS A 91 0.62 -3.03 -13.56
C LYS A 91 -0.62 -2.75 -14.41
N MET A 92 -0.85 -1.47 -14.70
CA MET A 92 -1.94 -0.99 -15.54
C MET A 92 -1.36 -0.48 -16.87
N PHE A 93 -2.06 -0.74 -17.99
CA PHE A 93 -1.63 -0.41 -19.35
C PHE A 93 -2.60 0.57 -20.01
#